data_AF-K2A1F8-F1
#
_entry.id   AF-K2A1F8-F1
#
_cell.length_a   1.000
_cell.length_b   1.000
_cell.length_c   1.000
_cell.angle_alpha   90.00
_cell.angle_beta   90.00
_cell.angle_gamma   90.00
#
_symmetry.space_group_name_H-M   'P 1'
#
loop_
_entity.id
_entity.type
_entity.pdbx_description
1 polymer ?
#
loop_
_entity_poly.entity_id
_entity_poly.type
_entity_poly.pdbx_seq_one_letter_code
_entity_poly.pdbx_strand_id
1 'polypeptide(L)'
;VGENGVGKRTGLDEYKVQGRGGSGIKTAEITAKTGNLTFAKVVDSVDSQDKDLLIMSAKGQVIRLPFKSISCSGRATQGVRLMRFKETDDKVVNVTML
;
A
#
# COMPACT_ATOMS: atom_id res chain seq x y z
N VAL A 1 -1.28 -0.08 -1.34
CA VAL A 1 -0.68 -1.40 -1.64
C VAL A 1 -1.17 -1.83 -3.01
N GLY A 2 -0.27 -2.30 -3.86
CA GLY A 2 -0.58 -2.86 -5.17
C GLY A 2 -0.81 -4.37 -5.11
N GLU A 3 -1.50 -4.91 -6.12
CA GLU A 3 -1.82 -6.34 -6.22
C GLU A 3 -0.58 -7.25 -6.17
N ASN A 4 0.60 -6.76 -6.60
CA ASN A 4 1.84 -7.55 -6.60
C ASN A 4 2.63 -7.44 -5.28
N GLY A 5 1.99 -7.00 -4.19
CA GLY A 5 2.58 -6.99 -2.85
C GLY A 5 3.58 -5.85 -2.64
N VAL A 6 3.56 -4.82 -3.48
CA VAL A 6 4.36 -3.60 -3.33
C VAL A 6 3.53 -2.51 -2.63
N GLY A 7 4.13 -1.79 -1.70
CA GLY A 7 3.46 -0.71 -0.99
C GLY A 7 4.41 0.26 -0.31
N LYS A 8 3.83 1.33 0.22
CA LYS A 8 4.53 2.41 0.91
C LYS A 8 3.55 3.20 1.76
N ARG A 9 4.09 4.01 2.66
CA ARG A 9 3.41 5.13 3.31
C ARG A 9 3.81 6.41 2.60
N THR A 10 2.92 7.38 2.60
CA THR A 10 3.17 8.72 2.04
C THR A 10 2.65 9.76 3.01
N GLY A 11 3.39 10.85 3.18
CA GLY A 11 2.92 11.99 3.97
C GLY A 11 1.63 12.57 3.38
N LEU A 12 0.68 12.93 4.24
CA LEU A 12 -0.59 13.50 3.80
C LEU A 12 -0.40 14.92 3.22
N ASP A 13 0.63 15.62 3.69
CA ASP A 13 1.11 16.92 3.21
C ASP A 13 1.55 16.91 1.74
N GLU A 14 1.94 15.76 1.18
CA GLU A 14 2.22 15.66 -0.24
C GLU A 14 0.96 15.78 -1.12
N TYR A 15 -0.23 15.52 -0.56
CA TYR A 15 -1.50 15.59 -1.27
C TYR A 15 -2.11 16.99 -1.10
N LYS A 16 -1.86 17.87 -2.07
CA LYS A 16 -2.56 19.16 -2.12
C LYS A 16 -4.07 18.95 -2.20
N VAL A 17 -4.82 19.86 -1.57
CA VAL A 17 -6.28 19.92 -1.70
C VAL A 17 -6.65 20.09 -3.18
N GLN A 18 -7.61 19.31 -3.65
CA GLN A 18 -8.14 19.39 -5.02
C GLN A 18 -9.63 19.68 -5.00
N GLY A 19 -10.08 20.48 -5.96
CA GLY A 19 -11.50 20.67 -6.22
C GLY A 19 -12.15 19.42 -6.78
N ARG A 20 -13.47 19.34 -6.65
CA ARG A 20 -14.27 18.24 -7.20
C ARG A 20 -14.28 18.30 -8.74
N GLY A 21 -14.21 17.13 -9.40
CA GLY A 21 -14.35 17.01 -10.86
C GLY A 21 -13.06 17.04 -11.66
N GLY A 22 -11.89 17.11 -11.01
CA GLY A 22 -10.60 16.95 -11.67
C GLY A 22 -10.16 15.48 -11.83
N SER A 23 -9.10 15.24 -12.60
CA SER A 23 -8.51 13.91 -12.82
C SER A 23 -7.75 13.33 -11.61
N GLY A 24 -7.69 14.08 -10.50
CA GLY A 24 -6.94 13.72 -9.30
C GLY A 24 -5.44 13.97 -9.42
N ILE A 25 -4.68 13.43 -8.46
CA ILE A 25 -3.22 13.53 -8.41
C ILE A 25 -2.60 12.13 -8.35
N LYS A 26 -1.51 11.90 -9.09
CA LYS A 26 -0.82 10.61 -9.13
C LYS A 26 -0.37 10.17 -7.73
N THR A 27 -0.86 9.00 -7.27
CA THR A 27 -0.64 8.49 -5.91
C THR A 27 0.45 7.42 -5.81
N ALA A 28 0.74 6.74 -6.93
CA ALA A 28 1.78 5.72 -7.04
C ALA A 28 2.22 5.59 -8.49
N GLU A 29 3.44 5.09 -8.69
CA GLU A 29 3.91 4.65 -10.00
C GLU A 29 3.43 3.22 -10.27
N ILE A 30 2.51 3.07 -11.24
CA ILE A 30 1.93 1.78 -11.62
C ILE A 30 2.80 1.17 -12.72
N THR A 31 3.39 0.02 -12.42
CA THR A 31 4.21 -0.75 -13.36
C THR A 31 3.83 -2.22 -13.24
N ALA A 32 4.34 -3.07 -14.15
CA ALA A 32 4.19 -4.52 -14.05
C ALA A 32 4.69 -5.08 -12.69
N LYS A 33 5.63 -4.40 -12.03
CA LYS A 33 6.13 -4.79 -10.71
C LYS A 33 5.17 -4.42 -9.57
N THR A 34 4.53 -3.26 -9.66
CA THR A 34 3.58 -2.79 -8.62
C THR A 34 2.22 -3.49 -8.76
N GLY A 35 1.80 -3.69 -10.02
CA GLY A 35 0.43 -4.02 -10.37
C GLY A 35 -0.54 -2.88 -10.03
N ASN A 36 -1.82 -3.10 -10.29
CA ASN A 36 -2.88 -2.16 -9.94
C ASN A 36 -2.97 -1.93 -8.43
N LEU A 37 -3.38 -0.74 -8.01
CA LEU A 37 -3.65 -0.45 -6.60
C LEU A 37 -4.89 -1.20 -6.13
N THR A 38 -4.74 -1.95 -5.03
CA THR A 38 -5.84 -2.73 -4.42
C THR A 38 -6.30 -2.15 -3.10
N PHE A 39 -5.43 -1.41 -2.41
CA PHE A 39 -5.74 -0.87 -1.09
C PHE A 39 -5.09 0.49 -0.84
N ALA A 40 -5.86 1.40 -0.26
CA ALA A 40 -5.40 2.65 0.32
C ALA A 40 -6.23 2.95 1.58
N LYS A 41 -5.58 3.46 2.63
CA LYS A 41 -6.22 3.85 3.89
C LYS A 41 -5.48 5.05 4.46
N VAL A 42 -6.23 6.05 4.91
CA VAL A 42 -5.70 7.16 5.71
C VAL A 42 -5.52 6.66 7.14
N VAL A 43 -4.35 6.93 7.71
CA VAL A 43 -3.96 6.44 9.03
C VAL A 43 -3.30 7.56 9.80
N ASP A 44 -3.58 7.63 11.10
CA ASP A 44 -2.86 8.51 12.00
C ASP A 44 -1.47 7.93 12.26
N SER A 45 -0.43 8.74 12.09
CA SER A 45 0.96 8.28 12.17
C SER A 45 1.41 8.02 13.60
N VAL A 46 0.76 8.59 14.62
CA VAL A 46 1.06 8.38 16.03
C VAL A 46 0.35 7.11 16.51
N ASP A 47 -0.95 7.01 16.29
CA ASP A 47 -1.76 5.88 16.79
C ASP A 47 -1.46 4.56 16.07
N SER A 48 -0.88 4.62 14.87
CA SER A 48 -0.58 3.43 14.06
C SER A 48 0.81 2.86 14.30
N GLN A 49 1.66 3.46 15.13
CA GLN A 49 3.05 2.97 15.32
C GLN A 49 3.12 1.56 15.92
N ASP A 50 2.16 1.24 16.80
CA ASP A 50 2.07 -0.06 17.48
C ASP A 50 1.13 -1.03 16.76
N LYS A 51 0.57 -0.62 15.62
CA LYS A 51 -0.34 -1.43 14.82
C LYS A 51 0.40 -2.30 13.82
N ASP A 52 -0.28 -3.36 13.42
CA ASP A 52 0.20 -4.25 12.39
C ASP A 52 -0.66 -4.15 11.13
N LEU A 53 0.00 -4.33 9.99
CA LEU A 53 -0.68 -4.53 8.71
C LEU A 53 -0.76 -6.03 8.42
N LEU A 54 -1.97 -6.51 8.19
CA LEU A 54 -2.24 -7.82 7.63
C LEU A 54 -2.49 -7.68 6.13
N ILE A 55 -1.76 -8.44 5.33
CA ILE A 55 -1.96 -8.54 3.88
C ILE A 55 -2.33 -9.98 3.56
N MET A 56 -3.44 -10.16 2.84
CA MET A 56 -3.96 -11.46 2.43
C MET A 56 -3.97 -11.57 0.91
N SER A 57 -3.47 -12.71 0.41
CA SER A 57 -3.49 -13.04 -1.00
C SER A 57 -4.72 -13.87 -1.41
N ALA A 58 -5.01 -13.91 -2.70
CA ALA A 58 -6.10 -14.69 -3.29
C ALA A 58 -5.96 -16.19 -2.97
N LYS A 59 -4.72 -16.68 -2.90
CA LYS A 59 -4.42 -18.09 -2.61
C LYS A 59 -4.19 -18.40 -1.13
N GLY A 60 -4.65 -17.52 -0.24
CA GLY A 60 -4.68 -17.77 1.21
C GLY A 60 -3.36 -17.54 1.94
N GLN A 61 -2.34 -16.95 1.30
CA GLN A 61 -1.14 -16.53 2.01
C GLN A 61 -1.44 -15.25 2.82
N VAL A 62 -1.13 -15.28 4.10
CA VAL A 62 -1.25 -14.12 4.99
C VAL A 62 0.13 -13.71 5.49
N ILE A 63 0.43 -12.42 5.42
CA ILE A 63 1.62 -11.84 6.06
C ILE A 63 1.19 -10.74 7.04
N ARG A 64 1.79 -10.78 8.23
CA ARG A 64 1.70 -9.73 9.25
C ARG A 64 3.01 -8.97 9.27
N LEU A 65 2.95 -7.66 9.18
CA LEU A 65 4.13 -6.80 9.26
C LEU A 65 3.85 -5.58 10.14
N PRO A 66 4.81 -5.15 10.97
CA PRO A 66 4.69 -3.93 11.75
C PRO A 66 4.46 -2.72 10.86
N PHE A 67 3.50 -1.85 11.20
CA PHE A 67 3.22 -0.65 10.41
C PHE A 67 4.47 0.22 10.24
N LYS A 68 5.27 0.34 11.30
CA LYS A 68 6.53 1.09 11.32
C LYS A 68 7.58 0.56 10.33
N SER A 69 7.54 -0.71 9.93
CA SER A 69 8.52 -1.27 8.99
C SER A 69 8.22 -0.93 7.53
N ILE A 70 7.04 -0.38 7.23
CA ILE A 70 6.66 0.02 5.87
C ILE A 70 7.43 1.30 5.52
N SER A 71 8.11 1.35 4.38
CA SER A 71 8.86 2.55 4.00
C SER A 71 7.96 3.74 3.74
N CYS A 72 8.42 4.92 4.14
CA CYS A 72 7.78 6.18 3.79
C CYS A 72 8.48 6.75 2.55
N SER A 73 7.73 7.07 1.50
CA SER A 73 8.27 7.65 0.27
C SER A 73 7.22 8.46 -0.47
N GLY A 74 7.68 9.31 -1.39
CA GLY A 74 6.79 10.26 -2.05
C GLY A 74 5.71 9.64 -2.94
N ARG A 75 4.70 10.44 -3.29
CA ARG A 75 3.51 9.99 -4.05
C ARG A 75 3.83 9.33 -5.39
N ALA A 76 4.67 9.92 -6.22
CA ALA A 76 4.95 9.38 -7.56
C ALA A 76 6.06 8.30 -7.59
N THR A 77 6.12 7.44 -6.55
CA THR A 77 7.08 6.34 -6.45
C THR A 77 6.39 4.98 -6.45
N GLN A 78 7.15 3.89 -6.67
CA GLN A 78 6.61 2.52 -6.61
C GLN A 78 6.42 2.03 -5.17
N GLY A 79 7.30 2.42 -4.25
CA GLY A 79 7.37 1.85 -2.91
C GLY A 79 8.28 0.62 -2.83
N VAL A 80 8.09 -0.20 -1.80
CA VAL A 80 8.91 -1.39 -1.49
C VAL A 80 8.06 -2.64 -1.44
N ARG A 81 8.71 -3.80 -1.52
CA ARG A 81 8.02 -5.09 -1.45
C ARG A 81 7.62 -5.38 -0.01
N LEU A 82 6.32 -5.47 0.23
CA LEU A 82 5.72 -5.84 1.52
C LEU A 82 5.44 -7.34 1.59
N MET A 83 5.12 -7.96 0.45
CA MET A 83 4.80 -9.38 0.36
C MET A 83 5.55 -10.05 -0.80
N ARG A 84 6.05 -11.26 -0.54
CA ARG A 84 6.51 -12.21 -1.57
C ARG A 84 5.53 -13.36 -1.61
N PHE A 85 4.99 -13.64 -2.78
CA PHE A 85 4.07 -14.75 -3.00
C PHE A 85 4.83 -16.06 -3.07
N LYS A 86 4.24 -17.11 -2.49
CA LYS A 86 4.74 -18.49 -2.61
C LYS A 86 4.36 -19.13 -3.94
N GLU A 87 3.20 -18.77 -4.47
CA GLU A 87 2.67 -19.32 -5.71
C GLU A 87 2.76 -18.31 -6.86
N THR A 88 2.86 -18.83 -8.08
CA THR A 88 2.76 -18.03 -9.30
C THR A 88 1.35 -17.47 -9.45
N ASP A 89 1.26 -16.28 -10.06
CA ASP A 89 0.01 -15.55 -10.34
C ASP A 89 -0.86 -15.23 -9.10
N ASP A 90 -0.30 -15.34 -7.90
CA ASP A 90 -0.98 -14.91 -6.68
C ASP A 90 -0.93 -13.38 -6.53
N LYS A 91 -1.96 -12.83 -5.89
CA LYS A 91 -2.21 -11.39 -5.81
C LYS A 91 -2.78 -11.00 -4.46
N VAL A 92 -2.44 -9.81 -3.99
CA VAL A 92 -3.09 -9.21 -2.82
C VAL A 92 -4.56 -8.95 -3.12
N VAL A 93 -5.45 -9.50 -2.29
CA VAL A 93 -6.90 -9.26 -2.39
C VAL A 93 -7.43 -8.39 -1.25
N ASN A 94 -6.78 -8.42 -0.08
CA ASN A 94 -7.21 -7.64 1.06
C ASN A 94 -6.01 -7.18 1.90
N VAL A 95 -6.17 -6.02 2.50
CA VAL A 95 -5.23 -5.46 3.47
C VAL A 95 -6.06 -4.86 4.60
N THR A 96 -5.71 -5.20 5.84
CA THR A 96 -6.33 -4.60 7.03
C THR A 96 -5.28 -4.20 8.04
N MET A 97 -5.62 -3.26 8.93
CA MET A 97 -4.80 -2.95 10.09
C MET A 97 -5.47 -3.49 11.34
N LEU A 98 -4.65 -4.06 12.22
CA LEU A 98 -5.01 -4.48 13.58
C LEU A 98 -4.66 -3.37 14.57
#